data_AF-A0A8H3F0D9-F1
#
_entry.id   AF-A0A8H3F0D9-F1
#
_cell.length_a   1.000
_cell.length_b   1.000
_cell.length_c   1.000
_cell.angle_alpha   90.00
_cell.angle_beta   90.00
_cell.angle_gamma   90.00
#
_symmetry.space_group_name_H-M   'P 1'
#
loop_
_entity.id
_entity.type
_entity.pdbx_description
1 polymer ?
#
loop_
_entity_poly.entity_id
_entity_poly.type
_entity_poly.pdbx_seq_one_letter_code
_entity_poly.pdbx_strand_id
1 'polypeptide(L)'
;MAAPETPIAFMLPTTQAITISNASSPLLRLPQELKDRIYHFVYGGFYLHIQKRQKDPRICLVARKTTTPHSDAIHFNDGMVERLPVASLGTCRQMYHDARNVLYSVNTFSSYDRSLIFPFLKHLKDVIHRNLAVRSIHLDVFVRDTADERKSNHTFCALAENLKNLRDIHIDVAEHIWNRWYVPTRRHSPAYTTRPFLQGLLELKKLPLKRVELVVAETIWDGQGRGSEYVWTTAQKQEWAQKMRRAILGLG
;
A
#
# COMPACT_ATOMS: atom_id res chain seq x y z
N MET A 1 14.02 12.81 38.88
CA MET A 1 14.75 11.53 38.93
C MET A 1 14.11 10.61 37.90
N ALA A 2 14.79 10.36 36.79
CA ALA A 2 14.29 9.49 35.72
C ALA A 2 14.52 8.02 36.10
N ALA A 3 13.50 7.18 35.94
CA ALA A 3 13.60 5.75 36.21
C ALA A 3 14.51 5.08 35.16
N PRO A 4 15.34 4.10 35.56
CA PRO A 4 16.19 3.36 34.63
C PRO A 4 15.32 2.53 33.68
N GLU A 5 15.55 2.69 32.37
CA GLU A 5 14.89 1.90 31.33
C GLU A 5 15.21 0.42 31.50
N THR A 6 14.17 -0.40 31.62
CA THR A 6 14.28 -1.85 31.77
C THR A 6 14.71 -2.44 30.42
N PRO A 7 15.76 -3.28 30.36
CA PRO A 7 16.18 -3.89 29.10
C PRO A 7 15.08 -4.79 28.54
N ILE A 8 14.61 -4.46 27.33
CA ILE A 8 13.65 -5.26 26.57
C ILE A 8 14.36 -6.57 26.19
N ALA A 9 14.06 -7.65 26.91
CA ALA A 9 14.51 -8.98 26.57
C ALA A 9 13.89 -9.37 25.21
N PHE A 10 14.73 -9.45 24.18
CA PHE A 10 14.34 -10.06 22.90
C PHE A 10 14.14 -11.56 23.14
N MET A 11 12.89 -11.96 23.40
CA MET A 11 12.52 -13.38 23.31
C MET A 11 12.72 -13.81 21.86
N LEU A 12 13.79 -14.57 21.62
CA LEU A 12 13.97 -15.28 20.36
C LEU A 12 12.74 -16.16 20.14
N PRO A 13 12.10 -16.10 18.95
CA PRO A 13 10.94 -16.92 18.67
C PRO A 13 11.30 -18.39 18.88
N THR A 14 10.46 -19.09 19.65
CA THR A 14 10.65 -20.51 19.96
C THR A 14 10.69 -21.30 18.66
N THR A 15 11.87 -21.80 18.30
CA THR A 15 12.09 -22.61 17.10
C THR A 15 11.16 -23.83 17.19
N GLN A 16 10.19 -23.94 16.28
CA GLN A 16 9.36 -25.15 16.22
C GLN A 16 10.28 -26.34 15.94
N ALA A 17 10.15 -27.40 16.74
CA ALA A 17 10.96 -28.60 16.59
C ALA A 17 10.77 -29.19 15.18
N ILE A 18 11.89 -29.38 14.47
CA ILE A 18 11.90 -29.97 13.13
C ILE A 18 11.37 -31.41 13.26
N THR A 19 10.25 -31.71 12.60
CA THR A 19 9.76 -33.09 12.50
C THR A 19 10.73 -33.93 11.67
N ILE A 20 10.79 -35.25 11.92
CA ILE A 20 11.65 -36.17 11.16
C ILE A 20 11.39 -36.07 9.64
N SER A 21 10.15 -35.81 9.22
CA SER A 21 9.83 -35.59 7.80
C SER A 21 10.45 -34.33 7.22
N ASN A 22 10.58 -33.26 8.02
CA ASN A 22 11.13 -31.98 7.59
C ASN A 22 12.66 -32.02 7.45
N ALA A 23 13.33 -32.93 8.15
CA ALA A 23 14.78 -33.13 8.06
C ALA A 23 15.24 -33.54 6.64
N SER A 24 14.35 -34.12 5.84
CA SER A 24 14.64 -34.50 4.45
C SER A 24 14.75 -33.29 3.51
N SER A 25 14.14 -32.16 3.84
CA SER A 25 14.14 -30.96 3.00
C SER A 25 15.48 -30.21 3.12
N PRO A 26 16.24 -30.04 2.02
CA PRO A 26 17.48 -29.26 2.04
C PRO A 26 17.23 -27.80 2.46
N LEU A 27 16.10 -27.22 2.01
CA LEU A 27 15.73 -25.83 2.32
C LEU A 27 15.48 -25.61 3.82
N LEU A 28 14.80 -26.54 4.49
CA LEU A 28 14.46 -26.39 5.91
C LEU A 28 15.66 -26.59 6.84
N ARG A 29 16.75 -27.21 6.35
CA ARG A 29 18.01 -27.37 7.08
C ARG A 29 18.94 -26.16 6.96
N LEU A 30 18.62 -25.20 6.09
CA LEU A 30 19.44 -24.01 5.94
C LEU A 30 19.32 -23.11 7.20
N PRO A 31 20.41 -22.41 7.57
CA PRO A 31 20.35 -21.30 8.52
C PRO A 31 19.27 -20.28 8.14
N GLN A 32 18.69 -19.64 9.16
CA GLN A 32 17.57 -18.71 8.95
C GLN A 32 17.93 -17.58 8.00
N GLU A 33 19.15 -17.08 8.04
CA GLU A 33 19.64 -15.99 7.19
C GLU A 33 19.62 -16.37 5.70
N LEU A 34 19.97 -17.62 5.37
CA LEU A 34 19.91 -18.11 4.00
C LEU A 34 18.47 -18.32 3.56
N LYS A 35 17.61 -18.85 4.43
CA LYS A 35 16.18 -18.98 4.14
C LYS A 35 15.55 -17.62 3.86
N ASP A 36 15.84 -16.62 4.67
CA ASP A 36 15.32 -15.25 4.49
C ASP A 36 15.78 -14.64 3.16
N ARG A 37 17.03 -14.86 2.74
CA ARG A 37 17.52 -14.43 1.41
C ARG A 37 16.81 -15.13 0.27
N ILE A 38 16.58 -16.45 0.39
CA ILE A 38 15.83 -17.23 -0.59
C ILE A 38 14.39 -16.73 -0.66
N TYR A 39 13.73 -16.55 0.47
CA TYR A 39 12.37 -16.03 0.53
C TYR A 39 12.28 -14.60 0.01
N HIS A 40 13.28 -13.75 0.24
CA HIS A 40 13.31 -12.41 -0.30
C HIS A 40 13.45 -12.44 -1.83
N PHE A 41 14.28 -13.34 -2.36
CA PHE A 41 14.43 -13.52 -3.80
C PHE A 41 13.14 -14.05 -4.44
N VAL A 42 12.50 -15.04 -3.82
CA VAL A 42 11.31 -15.72 -4.37
C VAL A 42 10.03 -14.89 -4.20
N TYR A 43 9.86 -14.27 -3.04
CA TYR A 43 8.61 -13.61 -2.68
C TYR A 43 8.68 -12.10 -2.65
N GLY A 44 9.84 -11.47 -2.92
CA GLY A 44 10.02 -10.04 -2.77
C GLY A 44 10.04 -9.22 -4.05
N GLY A 45 9.83 -7.91 -3.91
CA GLY A 45 9.86 -6.97 -5.03
C GLY A 45 8.59 -6.96 -5.91
N PHE A 46 7.49 -7.52 -5.40
CA PHE A 46 6.20 -7.53 -6.07
C PHE A 46 5.30 -6.37 -5.60
N TYR A 47 4.46 -5.92 -6.52
CA TYR A 47 3.24 -5.18 -6.26
C TYR A 47 2.10 -6.18 -6.11
N LEU A 48 1.59 -6.30 -4.88
CA LEU A 48 0.48 -7.19 -4.53
C LEU A 48 -0.81 -6.40 -4.59
N HIS A 49 -1.50 -6.47 -5.73
CA HIS A 49 -2.73 -5.76 -5.96
C HIS A 49 -3.91 -6.47 -5.28
N ILE A 50 -4.62 -5.74 -4.43
CA ILE A 50 -5.79 -6.20 -3.69
C ILE A 50 -7.00 -5.98 -4.59
N GLN A 51 -7.68 -7.06 -4.94
CA GLN A 51 -8.86 -7.00 -5.79
C GLN A 51 -9.97 -7.92 -5.29
N LYS A 52 -11.21 -7.54 -5.57
CA LYS A 52 -12.38 -8.41 -5.42
C LYS A 52 -12.53 -9.24 -6.69
N ARG A 53 -12.77 -10.55 -6.55
CA ARG A 53 -13.12 -11.38 -7.71
C ARG A 53 -14.57 -11.08 -8.11
N GLN A 54 -14.85 -10.89 -9.40
CA GLN A 54 -16.20 -10.54 -9.87
C GLN A 54 -17.30 -11.50 -9.37
N LYS A 55 -16.98 -12.81 -9.30
CA LYS A 55 -17.93 -13.87 -8.89
C LYS A 55 -17.74 -14.36 -7.45
N ASP A 56 -16.75 -13.84 -6.73
CA ASP A 56 -16.39 -14.35 -5.41
C ASP A 56 -16.16 -13.18 -4.46
N PRO A 57 -16.93 -13.07 -3.35
CA PRO A 57 -16.82 -11.94 -2.44
C PRO A 57 -15.47 -11.89 -1.72
N ARG A 58 -14.65 -12.95 -1.80
CA ARG A 58 -13.32 -12.98 -1.20
C ARG A 58 -12.37 -12.00 -1.88
N ILE A 59 -11.60 -11.33 -1.04
CA ILE A 59 -10.46 -10.52 -1.46
C ILE A 59 -9.36 -11.46 -1.92
N CYS A 60 -8.74 -11.16 -3.05
CA CYS A 60 -7.58 -11.89 -3.53
C CYS A 60 -6.42 -10.93 -3.81
N LEU A 61 -5.21 -11.48 -3.72
CA LEU A 61 -3.98 -10.77 -4.09
C LEU A 61 -3.57 -11.22 -5.48
N VAL A 62 -3.34 -10.25 -6.37
CA VAL A 62 -2.70 -10.46 -7.66
C VAL A 62 -1.33 -9.85 -7.60
N ALA A 63 -0.32 -10.72 -7.62
CA ALA A 63 1.06 -10.28 -7.63
C ALA A 63 1.50 -9.87 -9.03
N ARG A 64 2.29 -8.80 -9.09
CA ARG A 64 2.89 -8.28 -10.30
C ARG A 64 4.29 -7.80 -10.03
N LYS A 65 5.21 -8.06 -10.94
CA LYS A 65 6.54 -7.48 -10.90
C LYS A 65 6.54 -6.31 -11.87
N THR A 66 6.49 -5.11 -11.34
CA THR A 66 6.61 -3.88 -12.13
C THR A 66 7.75 -3.06 -11.56
N THR A 67 8.56 -2.49 -12.44
CA THR A 67 9.63 -1.55 -12.08
C THR A 67 9.08 -0.17 -11.77
N THR A 68 7.86 0.15 -12.23
CA THR A 68 7.22 1.44 -12.01
C THR A 68 5.84 1.29 -11.36
N PRO A 69 5.54 2.05 -10.30
CA PRO A 69 4.19 2.15 -9.75
C PRO A 69 3.15 2.66 -10.76
N HIS A 70 3.58 3.41 -11.79
CA HIS A 70 2.69 4.35 -12.49
C HIS A 70 2.28 4.05 -13.93
N SER A 71 3.02 3.27 -14.71
CA SER A 71 2.87 3.38 -16.17
C SER A 71 1.57 2.76 -16.72
N ASP A 72 1.17 1.54 -16.34
CA ASP A 72 0.27 0.76 -17.22
C ASP A 72 -0.94 0.13 -16.52
N ALA A 73 -1.49 0.79 -15.49
CA ALA A 73 -2.75 0.41 -14.85
C ALA A 73 -3.96 0.34 -15.83
N ILE A 74 -3.85 0.93 -17.01
CA ILE A 74 -4.95 1.01 -17.98
C ILE A 74 -4.75 0.02 -19.14
N HIS A 75 -3.57 -0.57 -19.28
CA HIS A 75 -3.25 -1.53 -20.35
C HIS A 75 -2.88 -2.89 -19.78
N PHE A 76 -3.87 -3.55 -19.16
CA PHE A 76 -3.81 -4.94 -18.66
C PHE A 76 -3.71 -6.01 -19.76
N ASN A 77 -3.09 -5.70 -20.90
CA ASN A 77 -2.90 -6.68 -21.96
C ASN A 77 -1.73 -7.61 -21.57
N ASP A 78 -2.08 -8.71 -20.90
CA ASP A 78 -1.52 -10.09 -20.84
C ASP A 78 -0.01 -10.36 -21.05
N GLY A 79 0.85 -9.34 -21.08
CA GLY A 79 2.29 -9.47 -21.22
C GLY A 79 2.89 -10.05 -19.95
N MET A 80 3.47 -11.25 -20.06
CA MET A 80 4.40 -11.92 -19.13
C MET A 80 4.33 -11.42 -17.67
N VAL A 81 3.17 -11.58 -17.03
CA VAL A 81 3.03 -11.29 -15.61
C VAL A 81 3.76 -12.38 -14.84
N GLU A 82 4.95 -12.09 -14.31
CA GLU A 82 5.61 -12.97 -13.34
C GLU A 82 4.64 -13.25 -12.19
N ARG A 83 4.23 -14.51 -12.04
CA ARG A 83 3.32 -14.93 -10.97
C ARG A 83 4.14 -15.19 -9.71
N LEU A 84 3.78 -14.51 -8.62
CA LEU A 84 4.28 -14.88 -7.30
C LEU A 84 3.92 -16.35 -7.02
N PRO A 85 4.90 -17.22 -6.71
CA PRO A 85 4.66 -18.64 -6.53
C PRO A 85 3.99 -18.94 -5.19
N VAL A 86 2.82 -18.36 -4.91
CA VAL A 86 2.10 -18.52 -3.63
C VAL A 86 1.73 -19.99 -3.32
N ALA A 87 1.68 -20.84 -4.35
CA ALA A 87 1.45 -22.27 -4.18
C ALA A 87 2.51 -22.94 -3.30
N SER A 88 3.77 -22.48 -3.37
CA SER A 88 4.81 -23.03 -2.50
C SER A 88 4.49 -22.76 -1.03
N LEU A 89 3.95 -21.60 -0.66
CA LEU A 89 3.56 -21.31 0.73
C LEU A 89 2.54 -22.32 1.31
N GLY A 90 1.80 -23.04 0.45
CA GLY A 90 0.87 -24.09 0.86
C GLY A 90 1.49 -25.47 1.06
N THR A 91 2.76 -25.70 0.67
CA THR A 91 3.35 -27.06 0.69
C THR A 91 3.80 -27.51 2.08
N CYS A 92 4.25 -26.58 2.93
CA CYS A 92 4.74 -26.88 4.27
C CYS A 92 4.43 -25.72 5.24
N ARG A 93 3.87 -26.05 6.41
CA ARG A 93 3.55 -25.07 7.46
C ARG A 93 4.79 -24.30 7.94
N GLN A 94 5.95 -24.96 8.07
CA GLN A 94 7.19 -24.29 8.46
C GLN A 94 7.58 -23.23 7.44
N MET A 95 7.56 -23.57 6.15
CA MET A 95 7.89 -22.61 5.10
C MET A 95 6.90 -21.45 5.06
N TYR A 96 5.61 -21.68 5.28
CA TYR A 96 4.64 -20.61 5.45
C TYR A 96 5.01 -19.67 6.60
N HIS A 97 5.33 -20.22 7.77
CA HIS A 97 5.68 -19.43 8.95
C HIS A 97 6.96 -18.60 8.75
N ASP A 98 7.97 -19.16 8.10
CA ASP A 98 9.22 -18.47 7.84
C ASP A 98 9.05 -17.40 6.75
N ALA A 99 8.37 -17.73 5.64
CA ALA A 99 8.29 -16.88 4.47
C ALA A 99 7.23 -15.77 4.55
N ARG A 100 6.15 -15.95 5.34
CA ARG A 100 5.05 -14.97 5.39
C ARG A 100 5.52 -13.58 5.79
N ASN A 101 6.45 -13.48 6.74
CA ASN A 101 6.95 -12.17 7.20
C ASN A 101 7.70 -11.45 6.08
N VAL A 102 8.49 -12.20 5.31
CA VAL A 102 9.18 -11.68 4.12
C VAL A 102 8.15 -11.21 3.10
N LEU A 103 7.18 -12.08 2.74
CA LEU A 103 6.10 -11.74 1.81
C LEU A 103 5.38 -10.42 2.16
N TYR A 104 5.03 -10.20 3.43
CA TYR A 104 4.33 -8.96 3.79
C TYR A 104 5.26 -7.75 3.94
N SER A 105 6.55 -7.94 4.24
CA SER A 105 7.46 -6.83 4.56
C SER A 105 8.25 -6.27 3.40
N VAL A 106 8.44 -7.04 2.34
CA VAL A 106 9.32 -6.64 1.21
C VAL A 106 8.55 -6.37 -0.08
N ASN A 107 7.22 -6.40 -0.01
CA ASN A 107 6.32 -6.11 -1.13
C ASN A 107 5.52 -4.83 -0.89
N THR A 108 5.04 -4.24 -1.99
CA THR A 108 4.14 -3.10 -1.97
C THR A 108 2.71 -3.58 -2.19
N PHE A 109 1.79 -3.23 -1.29
CA PHE A 109 0.37 -3.57 -1.44
C PHE A 109 -0.36 -2.43 -2.14
N SER A 110 -1.07 -2.71 -3.23
CA SER A 110 -1.83 -1.70 -3.96
C SER A 110 -3.31 -2.04 -4.06
N SER A 111 -4.18 -1.05 -4.27
CA SER A 111 -5.59 -1.26 -4.57
C SER A 111 -6.18 -0.06 -5.30
N TYR A 112 -6.88 -0.29 -6.40
CA TYR A 112 -7.70 0.75 -7.05
C TYR A 112 -8.95 1.06 -6.22
N ASP A 113 -9.48 0.02 -5.57
CA ASP A 113 -10.61 0.15 -4.67
C ASP A 113 -10.10 0.27 -3.23
N ARG A 114 -9.98 1.51 -2.77
CA ARG A 114 -9.56 1.83 -1.40
C ARG A 114 -10.45 1.20 -0.33
N SER A 115 -11.71 0.88 -0.66
CA SER A 115 -12.62 0.20 0.26
C SER A 115 -12.20 -1.24 0.55
N LEU A 116 -11.35 -1.85 -0.29
CA LEU A 116 -10.83 -3.21 -0.08
C LEU A 116 -9.63 -3.25 0.87
N ILE A 117 -8.90 -2.14 1.02
CA ILE A 117 -7.69 -2.10 1.84
C ILE A 117 -8.03 -2.36 3.30
N PHE A 118 -9.07 -1.72 3.84
CA PHE A 118 -9.40 -1.91 5.24
C PHE A 118 -9.85 -3.34 5.58
N PRO A 119 -10.81 -3.95 4.87
CA PRO A 119 -11.14 -5.36 5.06
C PRO A 119 -9.94 -6.29 4.89
N PHE A 120 -9.04 -6.01 3.94
CA PHE A 120 -7.82 -6.76 3.75
C PHE A 120 -6.89 -6.67 4.97
N LEU A 121 -6.60 -5.45 5.44
CA LEU A 121 -5.74 -5.24 6.60
C LEU A 121 -6.34 -5.82 7.88
N LYS A 122 -7.66 -5.69 8.05
CA LYS A 122 -8.40 -6.33 9.14
C LYS A 122 -8.24 -7.85 9.08
N HIS A 123 -8.44 -8.44 7.91
CA HIS A 123 -8.23 -9.87 7.71
C HIS A 123 -6.80 -10.31 8.03
N LEU A 124 -5.79 -9.55 7.56
CA LEU A 124 -4.40 -9.85 7.91
C LEU A 124 -4.16 -9.76 9.42
N LYS A 125 -4.73 -8.77 10.10
CA LYS A 125 -4.58 -8.58 11.56
C LYS A 125 -5.19 -9.76 12.32
N ASP A 126 -6.36 -10.20 11.89
CA ASP A 126 -7.13 -11.27 12.53
C ASP A 126 -6.49 -12.65 12.28
N VAL A 127 -5.96 -12.89 11.08
CA VAL A 127 -5.45 -14.20 10.66
C VAL A 127 -3.94 -14.37 10.86
N ILE A 128 -3.15 -13.31 10.70
CA ILE A 128 -1.67 -13.41 10.66
C ILE A 128 -1.03 -13.00 12.00
N HIS A 129 -1.84 -12.59 12.97
CA HIS A 129 -1.46 -12.03 14.28
C HIS A 129 -0.75 -10.66 14.20
N ARG A 130 -0.78 -9.95 15.34
CA ARG A 130 -0.76 -8.48 15.53
C ARG A 130 0.41 -7.67 14.91
N ASN A 131 1.45 -8.30 14.42
CA ASN A 131 2.59 -7.62 13.81
C ASN A 131 2.49 -7.65 12.30
N LEU A 132 1.54 -6.90 11.74
CA LEU A 132 1.46 -6.69 10.31
C LEU A 132 2.81 -6.15 9.83
N ALA A 133 3.54 -7.00 9.10
CA ALA A 133 4.85 -6.65 8.60
C ALA A 133 4.77 -5.73 7.36
N VAL A 134 3.56 -5.31 6.96
CA VAL A 134 3.32 -4.41 5.83
C VAL A 134 4.11 -3.12 6.01
N ARG A 135 5.09 -2.92 5.13
CA ARG A 135 5.98 -1.75 5.13
C ARG A 135 5.67 -0.75 4.03
N SER A 136 5.10 -1.20 2.91
CA SER A 136 4.86 -0.38 1.72
C SER A 136 3.43 -0.54 1.22
N ILE A 137 2.75 0.59 1.00
CA ILE A 137 1.40 0.65 0.40
C ILE A 137 1.38 1.67 -0.74
N HIS A 138 0.65 1.34 -1.80
CA HIS A 138 0.34 2.21 -2.93
C HIS A 138 -1.18 2.41 -3.04
N LEU A 139 -1.63 3.66 -3.05
CA LEU A 139 -3.04 4.03 -3.07
C LEU A 139 -3.37 4.85 -4.30
N ASP A 140 -4.36 4.38 -5.08
CA ASP A 140 -5.01 5.21 -6.08
C ASP A 140 -6.17 5.97 -5.44
N VAL A 141 -6.05 7.29 -5.37
CA VAL A 141 -7.00 8.20 -4.77
C VAL A 141 -7.69 8.98 -5.85
N PHE A 142 -8.90 8.53 -6.18
CA PHE A 142 -9.83 9.28 -7.00
C PHE A 142 -10.72 10.16 -6.12
N VAL A 143 -10.62 11.47 -6.26
CA VAL A 143 -11.52 12.42 -5.58
C VAL A 143 -12.63 12.79 -6.56
N ARG A 144 -13.83 12.23 -6.34
CA ARG A 144 -15.01 12.45 -7.20
C ARG A 144 -16.00 13.42 -6.56
N ASP A 145 -16.33 13.17 -5.29
CA ASP A 145 -17.31 13.94 -4.52
C ASP A 145 -16.99 13.92 -3.00
N THR A 146 -17.80 14.62 -2.21
CA THR A 146 -17.64 14.72 -0.74
C THR A 146 -17.88 13.40 0.00
N ALA A 147 -18.64 12.45 -0.56
CA ALA A 147 -18.83 11.13 0.03
C ALA A 147 -17.56 10.28 -0.15
N ASP A 148 -16.94 10.35 -1.32
CA ASP A 148 -15.66 9.71 -1.60
C ASP A 148 -14.52 10.35 -0.80
N GLU A 149 -14.52 11.66 -0.56
CA GLU A 149 -13.60 12.31 0.38
C GLU A 149 -13.72 11.73 1.79
N ARG A 150 -14.95 11.55 2.31
CA ARG A 150 -15.18 10.94 3.63
C ARG A 150 -14.68 9.50 3.71
N LYS A 151 -14.91 8.69 2.68
CA LYS A 151 -14.36 7.33 2.61
C LYS A 151 -12.83 7.35 2.61
N SER A 152 -12.23 8.26 1.84
CA SER A 152 -10.77 8.46 1.79
C SER A 152 -10.20 8.75 3.17
N ASN A 153 -10.83 9.67 3.90
CA ASN A 153 -10.43 10.01 5.26
C ASN A 153 -10.49 8.81 6.19
N HIS A 154 -11.59 8.06 6.14
CA HIS A 154 -11.71 6.86 6.96
C HIS A 154 -10.61 5.84 6.63
N THR A 155 -10.28 5.66 5.36
CA THR A 155 -9.15 4.82 4.93
C THR A 155 -7.84 5.30 5.55
N PHE A 156 -7.50 6.60 5.48
CA PHE A 156 -6.24 7.10 6.04
C PHE A 156 -6.17 7.00 7.57
N CYS A 157 -7.26 7.31 8.29
CA CYS A 157 -7.33 7.09 9.73
C CYS A 157 -7.09 5.62 10.07
N ALA A 158 -7.76 4.70 9.37
CA ALA A 158 -7.63 3.28 9.61
C ALA A 158 -6.21 2.76 9.32
N LEU A 159 -5.54 3.29 8.29
CA LEU A 159 -4.12 3.00 8.02
C LEU A 159 -3.24 3.47 9.19
N ALA A 160 -3.43 4.71 9.65
CA ALA A 160 -2.69 5.29 10.77
C ALA A 160 -2.86 4.48 12.07
N GLU A 161 -4.03 3.93 12.30
CA GLU A 161 -4.34 3.11 13.47
C GLU A 161 -3.76 1.70 13.39
N ASN A 162 -3.83 1.06 12.21
CA ASN A 162 -3.58 -0.37 12.09
C ASN A 162 -2.17 -0.73 11.58
N LEU A 163 -1.44 0.20 10.95
CA LEU A 163 -0.15 -0.10 10.29
C LEU A 163 1.05 0.59 10.92
N LYS A 164 1.33 0.27 12.19
CA LYS A 164 2.49 0.83 12.90
C LYS A 164 3.85 0.53 12.26
N ASN A 165 3.90 -0.48 11.39
CA ASN A 165 5.10 -0.84 10.64
C ASN A 165 5.18 -0.24 9.23
N LEU A 166 4.19 0.55 8.80
CA LEU A 166 4.24 1.24 7.52
C LEU A 166 5.41 2.23 7.51
N ARG A 167 6.23 2.19 6.47
CA ARG A 167 7.41 3.04 6.28
C ARG A 167 7.35 3.78 4.96
N ASP A 168 6.76 3.16 3.94
CA ASP A 168 6.71 3.70 2.60
C ASP A 168 5.24 3.80 2.18
N ILE A 169 4.84 4.97 1.68
CA ILE A 169 3.53 5.16 1.09
C ILE A 169 3.65 5.88 -0.25
N HIS A 170 2.99 5.32 -1.25
CA HIS A 170 2.83 5.90 -2.58
C HIS A 170 1.36 6.28 -2.74
N ILE A 171 1.07 7.53 -3.12
CA ILE A 171 -0.30 8.02 -3.30
C ILE A 171 -0.45 8.68 -4.66
N ASP A 172 -1.34 8.12 -5.47
CA ASP A 172 -1.70 8.62 -6.78
C ASP A 172 -3.00 9.38 -6.65
N VAL A 173 -2.91 10.71 -6.72
CA VAL A 173 -4.07 11.58 -6.61
C VAL A 173 -4.55 11.89 -8.02
N ALA A 174 -5.69 11.33 -8.38
CA ALA A 174 -6.38 11.59 -9.62
C ALA A 174 -7.64 12.39 -9.32
N GLU A 175 -7.74 13.60 -9.87
CA GLU A 175 -9.00 14.34 -9.83
C GLU A 175 -9.88 13.81 -10.96
N HIS A 176 -11.02 13.21 -10.60
CA HIS A 176 -11.98 12.73 -11.58
C HIS A 176 -13.07 13.80 -11.72
N ILE A 177 -12.92 14.68 -12.69
CA ILE A 177 -13.93 15.69 -13.05
C ILE A 177 -15.06 14.99 -13.83
N TRP A 178 -15.90 14.19 -13.17
CA TRP A 178 -17.00 13.49 -13.85
C TRP A 178 -18.25 14.36 -14.04
N ASN A 179 -18.35 15.51 -13.38
CA ASN A 179 -19.55 16.33 -13.44
C ASN A 179 -19.34 17.62 -14.25
N ARG A 180 -19.77 17.54 -15.52
CA ARG A 180 -19.98 18.67 -16.46
C ARG A 180 -20.78 19.86 -15.87
N TRP A 181 -21.51 19.64 -14.79
CA TRP A 181 -22.42 20.62 -14.18
C TRP A 181 -21.81 21.39 -13.02
N TYR A 182 -20.62 21.00 -12.56
CA TYR A 182 -19.85 21.72 -11.57
C TYR A 182 -18.61 22.29 -12.25
N VAL A 183 -18.80 23.29 -13.10
CA VAL A 183 -17.72 24.19 -13.51
C VAL A 183 -17.69 25.27 -12.44
N PRO A 184 -16.86 25.15 -11.38
CA PRO A 184 -16.62 26.29 -10.51
C PRO A 184 -16.09 27.41 -11.41
N THR A 185 -16.77 28.55 -11.33
CA THR A 185 -16.35 29.77 -12.02
C THR A 185 -14.87 30.06 -11.71
N ARG A 186 -14.18 30.66 -12.69
CA ARG A 186 -12.73 30.86 -12.89
C ARG A 186 -11.85 31.35 -11.70
N ARG A 187 -12.33 31.40 -10.45
CA ARG A 187 -11.65 32.04 -9.30
C ARG A 187 -11.34 31.15 -8.10
N HIS A 188 -11.52 29.83 -8.16
CA HIS A 188 -11.16 28.94 -7.05
C HIS A 188 -9.88 28.13 -7.31
N SER A 189 -8.74 28.82 -7.23
CA SER A 189 -7.51 28.28 -6.63
C SER A 189 -7.25 29.20 -5.43
N PRO A 190 -7.16 28.74 -4.16
CA PRO A 190 -6.35 27.63 -3.65
C PRO A 190 -7.01 26.86 -2.46
N ALA A 191 -8.34 26.74 -2.39
CA ALA A 191 -9.02 26.13 -1.23
C ALA A 191 -8.94 24.59 -1.19
N TYR A 192 -7.89 23.98 -1.75
CA TYR A 192 -7.60 22.56 -1.49
C TYR A 192 -7.26 22.34 -0.02
N THR A 193 -6.65 23.33 0.65
CA THR A 193 -6.28 23.30 2.07
C THR A 193 -7.42 23.01 3.03
N THR A 194 -8.68 23.21 2.63
CA THR A 194 -9.86 23.01 3.49
C THR A 194 -10.67 21.76 3.18
N ARG A 195 -10.27 20.97 2.17
CA ARG A 195 -11.02 19.76 1.83
C ARG A 195 -10.82 18.68 2.90
N PRO A 196 -11.90 17.99 3.32
CA PRO A 196 -11.81 16.85 4.22
C PRO A 196 -10.72 15.85 3.82
N PHE A 197 -10.60 15.56 2.51
CA PHE A 197 -9.57 14.66 1.98
C PHE A 197 -8.14 14.98 2.44
N LEU A 198 -7.77 16.27 2.45
CA LEU A 198 -6.43 16.67 2.90
C LEU A 198 -6.23 16.40 4.38
N GLN A 199 -7.26 16.65 5.19
CA GLN A 199 -7.21 16.33 6.61
C GLN A 199 -6.96 14.84 6.81
N GLY A 200 -7.63 13.97 6.03
CA GLY A 200 -7.37 12.54 6.05
C GLY A 200 -5.94 12.19 5.67
N LEU A 201 -5.36 12.79 4.63
CA LEU A 201 -3.95 12.58 4.28
C LEU A 201 -3.00 12.94 5.43
N LEU A 202 -3.28 14.03 6.16
CA LEU A 202 -2.45 14.47 7.27
C LEU A 202 -2.48 13.50 8.46
N GLU A 203 -3.49 12.63 8.57
CA GLU A 203 -3.52 11.56 9.58
C GLU A 203 -2.36 10.57 9.41
N LEU A 204 -1.81 10.45 8.20
CA LEU A 204 -0.64 9.63 7.92
C LEU A 204 0.62 10.12 8.64
N LYS A 205 0.66 11.37 9.14
CA LYS A 205 1.73 11.88 10.00
C LYS A 205 1.87 11.09 11.31
N LYS A 206 0.82 10.39 11.74
CA LYS A 206 0.84 9.50 12.92
C LYS A 206 1.62 8.21 12.67
N LEU A 207 1.95 7.92 11.42
CA LEU A 207 2.74 6.74 11.05
C LEU A 207 4.23 7.09 11.02
N PRO A 208 5.11 6.16 11.39
CA PRO A 208 6.57 6.31 11.30
C PRO A 208 7.09 6.18 9.85
N LEU A 209 6.54 7.00 8.94
CA LEU A 209 6.89 6.99 7.52
C LEU A 209 8.31 7.50 7.30
N LYS A 210 9.05 6.80 6.43
CA LYS A 210 10.38 7.17 5.94
C LYS A 210 10.31 7.72 4.52
N ARG A 211 9.39 7.19 3.70
CA ARG A 211 9.19 7.61 2.32
C ARG A 211 7.71 7.87 2.06
N VAL A 212 7.43 9.05 1.52
CA VAL A 212 6.12 9.43 1.01
C VAL A 212 6.34 9.87 -0.42
N GLU A 213 5.76 9.14 -1.36
CA GLU A 213 5.68 9.48 -2.77
C GLU A 213 4.25 9.89 -3.05
N LEU A 214 4.10 11.07 -3.64
CA LEU A 214 2.79 11.59 -3.99
C LEU A 214 2.87 12.09 -5.41
N VAL A 215 1.95 11.60 -6.24
CA VAL A 215 1.89 11.98 -7.65
C VAL A 215 0.48 12.41 -7.97
N VAL A 216 0.36 13.55 -8.66
CA VAL A 216 -0.93 14.07 -9.12
C VAL A 216 -1.07 13.66 -10.58
N ALA A 217 -1.95 12.71 -10.84
CA ALA A 217 -2.15 12.15 -12.17
C ALA A 217 -2.84 13.16 -13.10
N GLU A 218 -2.54 13.07 -14.40
CA GLU A 218 -3.17 13.87 -15.44
C GLU A 218 -4.47 13.23 -15.91
N THR A 219 -5.47 13.10 -15.03
CA THR A 219 -6.74 12.48 -15.44
C THR A 219 -7.77 13.53 -15.80
N ILE A 220 -7.77 13.96 -17.07
CA ILE A 220 -8.98 14.51 -17.70
C ILE A 220 -9.40 13.53 -18.77
N TRP A 221 -10.24 12.58 -18.38
CA TRP A 221 -11.03 11.81 -19.34
C TRP A 221 -12.45 12.33 -19.25
N ASP A 222 -12.75 13.34 -20.06
CA ASP A 222 -14.11 13.90 -20.19
C ASP A 222 -15.00 13.04 -21.12
N GLY A 223 -14.48 11.90 -21.59
CA GLY A 223 -15.10 11.01 -22.56
C GLY A 223 -15.23 11.61 -23.97
N GLN A 224 -14.80 12.86 -24.18
CA GLN A 224 -14.90 13.56 -25.47
C GLN A 224 -13.55 14.01 -26.03
N GLY A 225 -12.45 13.72 -25.34
CA GLY A 225 -11.10 14.07 -25.77
C GLY A 225 -10.82 15.57 -25.76
N ARG A 226 -11.67 16.38 -25.10
CA ARG A 226 -11.41 17.81 -24.96
C ARG A 226 -10.63 18.01 -23.66
N GLY A 227 -9.33 18.28 -23.80
CA GLY A 227 -8.50 18.72 -22.68
C GLY A 227 -9.19 19.90 -22.00
N SER A 228 -9.49 19.79 -20.71
CA SER A 228 -10.11 20.89 -19.99
C SER A 228 -9.08 22.01 -19.80
N GLU A 229 -9.48 23.27 -19.88
CA GLU A 229 -8.62 24.44 -19.61
C GLU A 229 -8.16 24.53 -18.12
N TYR A 230 -8.50 23.53 -17.29
CA TYR A 230 -8.32 23.51 -15.84
C TYR A 230 -7.20 22.55 -15.39
N VAL A 231 -6.24 22.26 -16.27
CA VAL A 231 -5.12 21.38 -15.92
C VAL A 231 -4.13 22.17 -15.07
N TRP A 232 -3.85 21.69 -13.85
CA TRP A 232 -2.65 22.14 -13.14
C TRP A 232 -1.44 21.96 -14.06
N THR A 233 -0.59 22.96 -14.14
CA THR A 233 0.71 22.79 -14.78
C THR A 233 1.51 21.70 -14.06
N THR A 234 2.45 21.06 -14.75
CA THR A 234 3.36 20.08 -14.13
C THR A 234 4.07 20.67 -12.91
N ALA A 235 4.46 21.95 -12.97
CA ALA A 235 5.08 22.65 -11.84
C ALA A 235 4.13 22.77 -10.63
N GLN A 236 2.87 23.15 -10.84
CA GLN A 236 1.87 23.23 -9.75
C GLN A 236 1.60 21.86 -9.10
N LYS A 237 1.51 20.79 -9.91
CA LYS A 237 1.38 19.41 -9.42
C LYS A 237 2.55 19.01 -8.53
N GLN A 238 3.78 19.25 -9.00
CA GLN A 238 4.99 18.95 -8.26
C GLN A 238 5.11 19.77 -6.97
N GLU A 239 4.81 21.07 -7.03
CA GLU A 239 4.84 21.95 -5.87
C GLU A 239 3.85 21.48 -4.79
N TRP A 240 2.60 21.18 -5.18
CA TRP A 240 1.59 20.69 -4.26
C TRP A 240 1.98 19.32 -3.67
N ALA A 241 2.43 18.38 -4.51
CA ALA A 241 2.88 17.07 -4.07
C ALA A 241 4.04 17.17 -3.08
N GLN A 242 5.01 18.05 -3.33
CA GLN A 242 6.14 18.30 -2.45
C GLN A 242 5.69 18.89 -1.10
N LYS A 243 4.79 19.89 -1.13
CA LYS A 243 4.20 20.49 0.09
C LYS A 243 3.48 19.45 0.93
N MET A 244 2.63 18.63 0.31
CA MET A 244 1.89 17.56 1.00
C MET A 244 2.82 16.47 1.55
N ARG A 245 3.82 16.05 0.77
CA ARG A 245 4.84 15.11 1.23
C ARG A 245 5.54 15.59 2.50
N ARG A 246 5.96 16.87 2.51
CA ARG A 246 6.59 17.48 3.69
C ARG A 246 5.63 17.50 4.89
N ALA A 247 4.38 17.89 4.68
CA ALA A 247 3.38 17.94 5.74
C ALA A 247 3.12 16.54 6.35
N ILE A 248 2.99 15.51 5.53
CA ILE A 248 2.80 14.11 5.98
C ILE A 248 4.03 13.61 6.76
N LEU A 249 5.24 13.92 6.29
CA LEU A 249 6.48 13.56 7.00
C LEU A 249 6.74 14.42 8.25
N GLY A 250 5.92 15.43 8.52
CA GLY A 250 6.13 16.37 9.63
C GLY A 250 7.31 17.31 9.43
N LEU A 251 7.76 17.51 8.19
CA LEU A 251 8.87 18.39 7.81
C LEU A 251 8.35 19.81 7.54
N GLY A 252 8.03 20.53 8.63
CA GLY A 252 7.71 21.96 8.60
C GLY A 252 8.93 22.78 8.24
#